data_AF-A0A966YJ61-F1
#
_entry.id   AF-A0A966YJ61-F1
#
_cell.length_a   1.000
_cell.length_b   1.000
_cell.length_c   1.000
_cell.angle_alpha   90.00
_cell.angle_beta   90.00
_cell.angle_gamma   90.00
#
_symmetry.space_group_name_H-M   'P 1'
#
loop_
_entity.id
_entity.type
_entity.pdbx_description
1 polymer ?
#
loop_
_entity_poly.entity_id
_entity_poly.type
_entity_poly.pdbx_seq_one_letter_code
_entity_poly.pdbx_strand_id
1 'polypeptide(L)'
;MAATQQATASLPEIEIYNTLSHAKEPFKTVSPGRVGMYLCGPTVYKPSHIGHMVGPVIFDTVKRHLVYSGWQVTWVVNITDVDDKLIAESTARGISMADLAREMTADYLENLAALGVDGIDEMPKATDHIGGIIRFIEGLIEKGFAYAAAGDVYFDVARDEDYGKLTNRSVEQTQGEGGSTADRKRSAADFALWKQAKPGEPSWESPWGPGRPGWHIECSAMSEALLGDHFDIHGGGLDLVFPHHENEIAQSESLHGCPMASYWMHNGLM
;
A
#
# COMPACT_ATOMS: atom_id res chain seq x y z
N MET A 1 32.46 17.86 -40.04
CA MET A 1 32.17 17.41 -38.66
C MET A 1 30.76 16.84 -38.66
N ALA A 2 30.63 15.53 -38.72
CA ALA A 2 29.33 14.88 -38.68
C ALA A 2 28.89 14.82 -37.21
N ALA A 3 27.81 15.53 -36.88
CA ALA A 3 27.14 15.36 -35.60
C ALA A 3 26.48 13.98 -35.62
N THR A 4 27.01 13.04 -34.85
CA THR A 4 26.38 11.75 -34.59
C THR A 4 25.11 12.03 -33.78
N GLN A 5 23.96 12.02 -34.44
CA GLN A 5 22.68 11.86 -33.75
C GLN A 5 22.75 10.51 -33.02
N GLN A 6 22.91 10.54 -31.70
CA GLN A 6 22.55 9.40 -30.87
C GLN A 6 21.06 9.17 -31.11
N ALA A 7 20.74 8.13 -31.88
CA ALA A 7 19.40 7.59 -31.91
C ALA A 7 19.07 7.21 -30.46
N THR A 8 18.18 7.96 -29.82
CA THR A 8 17.54 7.51 -28.59
C THR A 8 16.85 6.21 -28.96
N ALA A 9 17.40 5.08 -28.51
CA ALA A 9 16.75 3.79 -28.70
C ALA A 9 15.32 3.92 -28.16
N SER A 10 14.32 3.77 -29.02
CA SER A 10 12.91 3.82 -28.60
C SER A 10 12.66 2.68 -27.63
N LEU A 11 12.06 2.98 -26.49
CA LEU A 11 11.65 1.96 -25.52
C LEU A 11 10.67 0.98 -26.18
N PRO A 12 10.73 -0.32 -25.84
CA PRO A 12 9.85 -1.31 -26.46
C PRO A 12 8.40 -1.07 -26.08
N GLU A 13 7.50 -1.48 -26.97
CA GLU A 13 6.06 -1.52 -26.70
C GLU A 13 5.77 -2.68 -25.74
N ILE A 14 5.23 -2.36 -24.57
CA ILE A 14 4.86 -3.31 -23.51
C ILE A 14 3.36 -3.12 -23.26
N GLU A 15 2.65 -4.23 -23.02
CA GLU A 15 1.29 -4.19 -22.51
C GLU A 15 1.23 -4.78 -21.10
N ILE A 16 0.48 -4.13 -20.21
CA ILE A 16 0.22 -4.61 -18.86
C ILE A 16 -1.27 -4.91 -18.72
N TYR A 17 -1.60 -6.05 -18.12
CA TYR A 17 -2.98 -6.31 -17.72
C TYR A 17 -3.32 -5.44 -16.50
N ASN A 18 -4.25 -4.51 -16.67
CA ASN A 18 -4.67 -3.58 -15.64
C ASN A 18 -5.94 -4.12 -14.96
N THR A 19 -5.86 -4.35 -13.65
CA THR A 19 -6.99 -4.86 -12.88
C THR A 19 -8.17 -3.89 -12.93
N LEU A 20 -7.89 -2.58 -12.96
CA LEU A 20 -8.91 -1.54 -12.98
C LEU A 20 -9.77 -1.56 -14.25
N SER A 21 -9.19 -1.91 -15.41
CA SER A 21 -9.93 -1.95 -16.69
C SER A 21 -10.29 -3.36 -17.16
N HIS A 22 -9.75 -4.39 -16.50
CA HIS A 22 -9.83 -5.79 -16.92
C HIS A 22 -9.32 -6.05 -18.35
N ALA A 23 -8.35 -5.24 -18.81
CA ALA A 23 -7.78 -5.33 -20.14
C ALA A 23 -6.27 -5.21 -20.13
N LYS A 24 -5.63 -5.68 -21.22
CA LYS A 24 -4.24 -5.33 -21.50
C LYS A 24 -4.20 -3.93 -22.11
N GLU A 25 -3.35 -3.09 -21.56
CA GLU A 25 -3.20 -1.70 -21.96
C GLU A 25 -1.75 -1.41 -22.34
N PRO A 26 -1.51 -0.57 -23.36
CA PRO A 26 -0.17 -0.08 -23.66
C PRO A 26 0.43 0.61 -22.42
N PHE A 27 1.63 0.17 -22.04
CA PHE A 27 2.35 0.70 -20.90
C PHE A 27 2.91 2.08 -21.22
N LYS A 28 2.43 3.09 -20.47
CA LYS A 28 2.82 4.49 -20.56
C LYS A 28 3.14 4.99 -19.17
N THR A 29 4.28 5.63 -19.03
CA THR A 29 4.72 6.10 -17.71
C THR A 29 4.27 7.52 -17.43
N VAL A 30 4.04 7.82 -16.14
CA VAL A 30 3.77 9.18 -15.64
C VAL A 30 4.92 10.12 -16.00
N SER A 31 6.15 9.65 -15.81
CA SER A 31 7.38 10.33 -16.25
C SER A 31 8.06 9.54 -17.37
N PRO A 32 8.27 10.12 -18.57
CA PRO A 32 8.84 9.39 -19.71
C PRO A 32 10.14 8.67 -19.37
N GLY A 33 10.17 7.35 -19.59
CA GLY A 33 11.35 6.49 -19.37
C GLY A 33 11.64 6.13 -17.91
N ARG A 34 10.82 6.55 -16.96
CA ARG A 34 10.91 6.23 -15.53
C ARG A 34 9.67 5.49 -15.06
N VAL A 35 9.84 4.51 -14.18
CA VAL A 35 8.78 3.69 -13.62
C VAL A 35 8.87 3.71 -12.10
N GLY A 36 7.84 4.22 -11.43
CA GLY A 36 7.59 4.04 -10.01
C GLY A 36 6.67 2.85 -9.78
N MET A 37 7.16 1.85 -9.04
CA MET A 37 6.42 0.62 -8.74
C MET A 37 6.33 0.43 -7.23
N TYR A 38 5.11 0.26 -6.71
CA TYR A 38 4.86 -0.06 -5.30
C TYR A 38 4.24 -1.46 -5.21
N LEU A 39 4.72 -2.29 -4.29
CA LEU A 39 4.15 -3.60 -3.98
C LEU A 39 3.86 -3.66 -2.48
N CYS A 40 2.61 -3.94 -2.12
CA CYS A 40 2.23 -4.17 -0.73
C CYS A 40 3.01 -5.37 -0.17
N GLY A 41 3.81 -5.11 0.86
CA GLY A 41 4.64 -6.11 1.52
C GLY A 41 3.98 -6.75 2.74
N PRO A 42 4.73 -7.55 3.52
CA PRO A 42 4.16 -8.39 4.57
C PRO A 42 3.84 -7.60 5.85
N THR A 43 2.83 -8.06 6.57
CA THR A 43 2.75 -7.85 8.02
C THR A 43 3.69 -8.83 8.72
N VAL A 44 4.70 -8.31 9.42
CA VAL A 44 5.82 -9.11 9.96
C VAL A 44 5.51 -9.70 11.34
N TYR A 45 4.40 -10.44 11.45
CA TYR A 45 3.96 -11.06 12.72
C TYR A 45 4.29 -12.55 12.83
N LYS A 46 4.58 -13.24 11.73
CA LYS A 46 4.92 -14.67 11.67
C LYS A 46 5.98 -14.96 10.61
N PRO A 47 6.65 -16.12 10.68
CA PRO A 47 7.61 -16.52 9.66
C PRO A 47 6.99 -16.54 8.26
N SER A 48 7.82 -16.25 7.27
CA SER A 48 7.42 -16.16 5.88
C SER A 48 6.96 -17.52 5.34
N HIS A 49 5.93 -17.49 4.50
CA HIS A 49 5.50 -18.66 3.74
C HIS A 49 5.53 -18.35 2.24
N ILE A 50 5.33 -19.37 1.40
CA ILE A 50 5.44 -19.23 -0.05
C ILE A 50 4.56 -18.11 -0.62
N GLY A 51 3.34 -17.95 -0.10
CA GLY A 51 2.45 -16.83 -0.43
C GLY A 51 3.10 -15.44 -0.32
N HIS A 52 3.89 -15.17 0.72
CA HIS A 52 4.59 -13.89 0.89
C HIS A 52 5.68 -13.66 -0.18
N MET A 53 6.21 -14.73 -0.77
CA MET A 53 7.31 -14.65 -1.72
C MET A 53 6.85 -14.53 -3.17
N VAL A 54 5.60 -14.93 -3.48
CA VAL A 54 5.05 -14.92 -4.84
C VAL A 54 5.09 -13.53 -5.45
N GLY A 55 4.58 -12.54 -4.72
CA GLY A 55 4.60 -11.14 -5.12
C GLY A 55 6.04 -10.69 -5.42
N PRO A 56 6.94 -10.67 -4.43
CA PRO A 56 8.32 -10.25 -4.63
C PRO A 56 9.03 -10.93 -5.81
N VAL A 57 8.88 -12.24 -6.01
CA VAL A 57 9.49 -12.95 -7.15
C VAL A 57 8.92 -12.48 -8.50
N ILE A 58 7.60 -12.31 -8.60
CA ILE A 58 6.94 -11.82 -9.82
C ILE A 58 7.35 -10.39 -10.12
N PHE A 59 7.31 -9.51 -9.12
CA PHE A 59 7.60 -8.09 -9.30
C PHE A 59 9.10 -7.81 -9.51
N ASP A 60 9.99 -8.63 -8.94
CA ASP A 60 11.41 -8.62 -9.28
C ASP A 60 11.64 -9.01 -10.75
N THR A 61 10.91 -10.01 -11.24
CA THR A 61 10.93 -10.38 -12.67
C THR A 61 10.45 -9.23 -13.56
N VAL A 62 9.37 -8.55 -13.17
CA VAL A 62 8.85 -7.36 -13.87
C VAL A 62 9.90 -6.25 -13.89
N LYS A 63 10.48 -5.89 -12.73
CA LYS A 63 11.53 -4.87 -12.64
C LYS A 63 12.72 -5.23 -13.53
N ARG A 64 13.23 -6.46 -13.45
CA ARG A 64 14.36 -6.93 -14.28
C ARG A 64 14.06 -6.80 -15.76
N HIS A 65 12.84 -7.14 -16.19
CA HIS A 65 12.43 -7.01 -17.59
C HIS A 65 12.36 -5.54 -18.04
N LEU A 66 11.80 -4.66 -17.22
CA LEU A 66 11.75 -3.22 -17.50
C LEU A 66 13.15 -2.61 -17.56
N VAL A 67 14.03 -2.92 -16.61
CA VAL A 67 15.43 -2.47 -16.62
C VAL A 67 16.18 -2.99 -17.85
N TYR A 68 16.03 -4.28 -18.17
CA TYR A 68 16.59 -4.87 -19.40
C TYR A 68 16.10 -4.15 -20.67
N SER A 69 14.84 -3.71 -20.66
CA SER A 69 14.20 -2.98 -21.75
C SER A 69 14.57 -1.49 -21.83
N GLY A 70 15.43 -1.00 -20.92
CA GLY A 70 15.95 0.38 -20.93
C GLY A 70 15.20 1.37 -20.04
N TRP A 71 14.23 0.92 -19.25
CA TRP A 71 13.50 1.78 -18.30
C TRP A 71 14.32 2.01 -17.03
N GLN A 72 14.19 3.20 -16.43
CA GLN A 72 14.67 3.47 -15.08
C GLN A 72 13.56 3.12 -14.09
N VAL A 73 13.78 2.16 -13.19
CA VAL A 73 12.73 1.65 -12.30
C VAL A 73 13.10 1.89 -10.85
N THR A 74 12.19 2.50 -10.09
CA THR A 74 12.19 2.54 -8.63
C THR A 74 11.09 1.61 -8.12
N TRP A 75 11.46 0.58 -7.37
CA TRP A 75 10.57 -0.42 -6.81
C TRP A 75 10.61 -0.39 -5.28
N VAL A 76 9.44 -0.13 -4.70
CA VAL A 76 9.19 0.00 -3.28
C VAL A 76 8.39 -1.21 -2.78
N VAL A 77 8.81 -1.80 -1.65
CA VAL A 77 8.06 -2.86 -0.95
C VAL A 77 8.02 -2.53 0.53
N ASN A 78 6.87 -2.14 1.07
CA ASN A 78 6.79 -1.76 2.48
C ASN A 78 6.89 -2.95 3.43
N ILE A 79 7.13 -2.64 4.71
CA ILE A 79 6.98 -3.57 5.82
C ILE A 79 5.92 -3.00 6.77
N THR A 80 4.85 -3.77 7.00
CA THR A 80 3.86 -3.42 8.03
C THR A 80 4.36 -3.94 9.38
N ASP A 81 5.03 -3.06 10.12
CA ASP A 81 5.64 -3.31 11.43
C ASP A 81 4.82 -2.76 12.62
N VAL A 82 3.55 -2.41 12.36
CA VAL A 82 2.53 -2.12 13.37
C VAL A 82 1.18 -2.65 12.87
N ASP A 83 0.58 -3.60 13.59
CA ASP A 83 -0.74 -4.15 13.24
C ASP A 83 -1.35 -4.88 14.46
N ASP A 84 -2.68 -5.09 14.45
CA ASP A 84 -3.39 -5.86 15.46
C ASP A 84 -2.83 -7.29 15.62
N LYS A 85 -2.48 -7.97 14.53
CA LYS A 85 -1.92 -9.34 14.58
C LYS A 85 -0.53 -9.34 15.22
N LEU A 86 0.27 -8.30 14.94
CA LEU A 86 1.61 -8.14 15.49
C LEU A 86 1.57 -7.84 16.99
N ILE A 87 0.64 -6.99 17.43
CA ILE A 87 0.41 -6.69 18.85
C ILE A 87 -0.05 -7.95 19.60
N ALA A 88 -0.99 -8.70 19.02
CA ALA A 88 -1.50 -9.93 19.63
C ALA A 88 -0.39 -10.99 19.77
N GLU A 89 0.41 -11.21 18.71
CA GLU A 89 1.48 -12.20 18.72
C GLU A 89 2.63 -11.80 19.67
N SER A 90 3.05 -10.53 19.67
CA SER A 90 4.10 -10.05 20.58
C SER A 90 3.68 -10.19 22.04
N THR A 91 2.41 -9.90 22.35
CA THR A 91 1.82 -10.13 23.68
C THR A 91 1.83 -11.62 24.05
N ALA A 92 1.43 -12.51 23.12
CA ALA A 92 1.44 -13.96 23.36
C ALA A 92 2.85 -14.51 23.60
N ARG A 93 3.86 -13.95 22.91
CA ARG A 93 5.28 -14.31 23.05
C ARG A 93 5.98 -13.63 24.24
N GLY A 94 5.36 -12.64 24.87
CA GLY A 94 5.99 -11.88 25.96
C GLY A 94 7.20 -11.03 25.53
N ILE A 95 7.23 -10.59 24.27
CA ILE A 95 8.29 -9.72 23.72
C ILE A 95 7.69 -8.41 23.22
N SER A 96 8.52 -7.40 22.94
CA SER A 96 8.02 -6.15 22.38
C SER A 96 7.58 -6.32 20.92
N MET A 97 6.62 -5.50 20.46
CA MET A 97 6.20 -5.46 19.06
C MET A 97 7.39 -5.19 18.12
N ALA A 98 8.29 -4.28 18.52
CA ALA A 98 9.48 -3.93 17.75
C ALA A 98 10.48 -5.09 17.65
N ASP A 99 10.62 -5.91 18.69
CA ASP A 99 11.49 -7.10 18.65
C ASP A 99 10.91 -8.18 17.75
N LEU A 100 9.60 -8.44 17.83
CA LEU A 100 8.91 -9.37 16.93
C LEU A 100 9.04 -8.92 15.47
N ALA A 101 8.75 -7.65 15.19
CA ALA A 101 8.87 -7.08 13.84
C ALA A 101 10.29 -7.23 13.30
N ARG A 102 11.32 -6.96 14.12
CA ARG A 102 12.72 -7.10 13.72
C ARG A 102 13.08 -8.54 13.39
N GLU A 103 12.65 -9.49 14.22
CA GLU A 103 12.88 -10.92 14.01
C GLU A 103 12.23 -11.42 12.71
N MET A 104 10.96 -11.09 12.50
CA MET A 104 10.20 -11.53 11.32
C MET A 104 10.61 -10.78 10.04
N THR A 105 11.05 -9.53 10.15
CA THR A 105 11.66 -8.82 9.01
C THR A 105 12.97 -9.48 8.59
N ALA A 106 13.80 -9.90 9.54
CA ALA A 106 15.03 -10.63 9.22
C ALA A 106 14.74 -11.95 8.51
N ASP A 107 13.74 -12.72 8.98
CA ASP A 107 13.25 -13.92 8.29
C ASP A 107 12.77 -13.61 6.85
N TYR A 108 11.97 -12.56 6.67
CA TYR A 108 11.49 -12.15 5.34
C TYR A 108 12.64 -11.83 4.39
N LEU A 109 13.64 -11.06 4.85
CA LEU A 109 14.82 -10.71 4.05
C LEU A 109 15.68 -11.93 3.70
N GLU A 110 15.83 -12.89 4.62
CA GLU A 110 16.54 -14.14 4.35
C GLU A 110 15.84 -14.96 3.25
N ASN A 111 14.50 -15.03 3.30
CA ASN A 111 13.71 -15.73 2.28
C ASN A 111 13.78 -15.04 0.90
N LEU A 112 13.72 -13.70 0.86
CA LEU A 112 13.92 -12.95 -0.39
C LEU A 112 15.29 -13.26 -1.00
N ALA A 113 16.35 -13.21 -0.20
CA ALA A 113 17.71 -13.51 -0.64
C ALA A 113 17.84 -14.96 -1.13
N ALA A 114 17.25 -15.93 -0.43
CA ALA A 114 17.26 -17.33 -0.82
C ALA A 114 16.58 -17.59 -2.18
N LEU A 115 15.59 -16.77 -2.54
CA LEU A 115 14.89 -16.82 -3.83
C LEU A 115 15.52 -15.93 -4.91
N GLY A 116 16.61 -15.23 -4.60
CA GLY A 116 17.29 -14.35 -5.55
C GLY A 116 16.54 -13.05 -5.85
N VAL A 117 15.66 -12.61 -4.94
CA VAL A 117 15.00 -11.30 -5.04
C VAL A 117 15.95 -10.25 -4.47
N ASP A 118 16.60 -9.48 -5.35
CA ASP A 118 17.57 -8.44 -5.00
C ASP A 118 17.28 -7.08 -5.66
N GLY A 119 16.15 -6.95 -6.36
CA GLY A 119 15.77 -5.74 -7.07
C GLY A 119 15.02 -4.70 -6.25
N ILE A 120 14.71 -4.89 -4.97
CA ILE A 120 13.94 -3.88 -4.20
C ILE A 120 14.84 -2.65 -3.92
N ASP A 121 14.39 -1.44 -4.25
CA ASP A 121 15.17 -0.21 -4.01
C ASP A 121 14.90 0.37 -2.62
N GLU A 122 13.63 0.37 -2.19
CA GLU A 122 13.20 0.96 -0.91
C GLU A 122 12.27 0.02 -0.15
N MET A 123 12.47 -0.09 1.16
CA MET A 123 11.63 -0.89 2.05
C MET A 123 11.16 -0.09 3.27
N PRO A 124 10.20 0.85 3.09
CA PRO A 124 9.74 1.70 4.18
C PRO A 124 8.98 0.89 5.23
N LYS A 125 9.14 1.28 6.50
CA LYS A 125 8.39 0.74 7.63
C LYS A 125 7.27 1.69 8.00
N ALA A 126 6.07 1.16 8.29
CA ALA A 126 4.94 1.98 8.72
C ALA A 126 5.27 2.87 9.94
N THR A 127 6.03 2.33 10.90
CA THR A 127 6.44 3.08 12.11
C THR A 127 7.37 4.27 11.84
N ASP A 128 8.08 4.29 10.70
CA ASP A 128 8.95 5.41 10.30
C ASP A 128 8.18 6.53 9.60
N HIS A 129 6.93 6.27 9.18
CA HIS A 129 6.10 7.18 8.38
C HIS A 129 4.90 7.76 9.12
N ILE A 130 4.81 7.59 10.45
CA ILE A 130 3.68 8.05 11.26
C ILE A 130 3.36 9.54 11.06
N GLY A 131 4.38 10.40 11.00
CA GLY A 131 4.17 11.83 10.75
C GLY A 131 3.57 12.12 9.37
N GLY A 132 3.91 11.33 8.35
CA GLY A 132 3.30 11.40 7.03
C GLY A 132 1.85 10.93 7.03
N ILE A 133 1.58 9.80 7.71
CA ILE A 133 0.23 9.24 7.86
C ILE A 133 -0.69 10.26 8.56
N ILE A 134 -0.25 10.89 9.65
CA ILE A 134 -1.06 11.90 10.35
C ILE A 134 -1.42 13.05 9.40
N ARG A 135 -0.45 13.59 8.65
CA ARG A 135 -0.71 14.67 7.68
C ARG A 135 -1.68 14.27 6.58
N PHE A 136 -1.56 13.03 6.08
CA PHE A 136 -2.47 12.48 5.08
C PHE A 136 -3.91 12.47 5.62
N ILE A 137 -4.11 11.98 6.84
CA ILE A 137 -5.41 11.92 7.50
C ILE A 137 -5.97 13.33 7.77
N GLU A 138 -5.14 14.27 8.22
CA GLU A 138 -5.54 15.67 8.37
C GLU A 138 -6.06 16.25 7.05
N GLY A 139 -5.37 16.02 5.94
CA GLY A 139 -5.80 16.45 4.61
C GLY A 139 -7.15 15.83 4.18
N LEU A 140 -7.37 14.55 4.46
CA LEU A 140 -8.66 13.89 4.20
C LEU A 140 -9.81 14.50 5.03
N ILE A 141 -9.54 14.86 6.30
CA ILE A 141 -10.52 15.54 7.14
C ILE A 141 -10.83 16.94 6.60
N GLU A 142 -9.80 17.71 6.24
CA GLU A 142 -9.94 19.06 5.67
C GLU A 142 -10.79 19.05 4.39
N LYS A 143 -10.63 18.03 3.54
CA LYS A 143 -11.41 17.84 2.32
C LYS A 143 -12.80 17.23 2.55
N GLY A 144 -13.11 16.80 3.77
CA GLY A 144 -14.41 16.23 4.13
C GLY A 144 -14.62 14.79 3.67
N PHE A 145 -13.55 14.02 3.51
CA PHE A 145 -13.56 12.56 3.24
C PHE A 145 -13.28 11.72 4.48
N ALA A 146 -12.89 12.33 5.60
CA ALA A 146 -12.67 11.65 6.86
C ALA A 146 -13.30 12.40 8.03
N TYR A 147 -13.54 11.68 9.13
CA TYR A 147 -14.08 12.25 10.36
C TYR A 147 -13.52 11.55 11.60
N ALA A 148 -13.27 12.33 12.65
CA ALA A 148 -12.89 11.81 13.95
C ALA A 148 -14.14 11.40 14.77
N ALA A 149 -14.05 10.28 15.47
CA ALA A 149 -15.11 9.79 16.36
C ALA A 149 -14.48 9.08 17.58
N ALA A 150 -14.63 9.70 18.75
CA ALA A 150 -14.19 9.14 20.04
C ALA A 150 -12.71 8.66 20.07
N GLY A 151 -11.80 9.42 19.45
CA GLY A 151 -10.35 9.12 19.40
C GLY A 151 -9.91 8.28 18.20
N ASP A 152 -10.86 7.66 17.49
CA ASP A 152 -10.61 7.04 16.19
C ASP A 152 -10.82 8.08 15.07
N VAL A 153 -10.25 7.81 13.89
CA VAL A 153 -10.58 8.53 12.64
C VAL A 153 -10.99 7.51 11.59
N TYR A 154 -12.08 7.80 10.88
CA TYR A 154 -12.64 6.95 9.84
C TYR A 154 -12.67 7.68 8.50
N PHE A 155 -12.51 6.93 7.42
CA PHE A 155 -12.83 7.38 6.07
C PHE A 155 -14.35 7.27 5.84
N ASP A 156 -14.96 8.30 5.28
CA ASP A 156 -16.39 8.38 4.97
C ASP A 156 -16.61 7.86 3.54
N VAL A 157 -16.88 6.56 3.40
CA VAL A 157 -16.99 5.91 2.08
C VAL A 157 -18.13 6.51 1.26
N ALA A 158 -19.17 7.06 1.89
CA ALA A 158 -20.27 7.69 1.19
C ALA A 158 -19.89 9.02 0.49
N ARG A 159 -18.71 9.57 0.78
CA ARG A 159 -18.18 10.79 0.14
C ARG A 159 -17.39 10.48 -1.12
N ASP A 160 -16.95 9.24 -1.31
CA ASP A 160 -16.23 8.78 -2.47
C ASP A 160 -17.22 8.24 -3.52
N GLU A 161 -17.41 8.99 -4.60
CA GLU A 161 -18.43 8.70 -5.63
C GLU A 161 -18.08 7.49 -6.51
N ASP A 162 -16.80 7.12 -6.61
CA ASP A 162 -16.34 5.99 -7.42
C ASP A 162 -15.74 4.84 -6.61
N TYR A 163 -15.99 4.83 -5.29
CA TYR A 163 -15.62 3.73 -4.41
C TYR A 163 -16.14 2.38 -4.93
N GLY A 164 -15.24 1.41 -5.05
CA GLY A 164 -15.56 0.10 -5.62
C GLY A 164 -15.14 -0.05 -7.09
N LYS A 165 -14.53 0.97 -7.70
CA LYS A 165 -14.10 0.92 -9.11
C LYS A 165 -13.06 -0.15 -9.39
N LEU A 166 -12.19 -0.52 -8.45
CA LEU A 166 -11.20 -1.56 -8.67
C LEU A 166 -11.84 -2.96 -8.68
N THR A 167 -12.86 -3.15 -7.85
CA THR A 167 -13.54 -4.43 -7.64
C THR A 167 -14.82 -4.61 -8.45
N ASN A 168 -15.29 -3.53 -9.08
CA ASN A 168 -16.61 -3.41 -9.70
C ASN A 168 -17.74 -3.82 -8.72
N ARG A 169 -17.60 -3.45 -7.43
CA ARG A 169 -18.59 -3.68 -6.37
C ARG A 169 -19.25 -2.35 -5.99
N SER A 170 -20.52 -2.39 -5.61
CA SER A 170 -21.17 -1.19 -5.07
C SER A 170 -20.94 -1.05 -3.56
N VAL A 171 -21.05 0.17 -3.05
CA VAL A 171 -20.95 0.47 -1.60
C VAL A 171 -21.98 -0.35 -0.81
N GLU A 172 -23.19 -0.58 -1.34
CA GLU A 172 -24.22 -1.37 -0.64
C GLU A 172 -23.87 -2.86 -0.51
N GLN A 173 -23.02 -3.37 -1.39
CA GLN A 173 -22.51 -4.75 -1.33
C GLN A 173 -21.30 -4.89 -0.40
N THR A 174 -20.77 -3.76 0.08
CA THR A 174 -19.58 -3.71 0.91
C THR A 174 -19.98 -3.73 2.39
N GLN A 175 -19.82 -4.89 3.02
CA GLN A 175 -19.80 -4.95 4.48
C GLN A 175 -18.41 -4.53 4.94
N GLY A 176 -18.29 -3.48 5.75
CA GLY A 176 -16.99 -3.07 6.27
C GLY A 176 -16.40 -4.10 7.22
N GLU A 177 -15.11 -3.97 7.49
CA GLU A 177 -14.37 -4.86 8.39
C GLU A 177 -15.04 -4.84 9.79
N GLY A 178 -15.63 -5.97 10.15
CA GLY A 178 -16.38 -6.14 11.39
C GLY A 178 -15.49 -5.97 12.62
N GLY A 179 -15.92 -5.11 13.55
CA GLY A 179 -15.27 -4.90 14.83
C GLY A 179 -16.23 -4.25 15.83
N SER A 180 -15.84 -4.17 17.10
CA SER A 180 -16.65 -3.63 18.22
C SER A 180 -16.92 -2.12 18.15
N THR A 181 -16.77 -1.49 16.99
CA THR A 181 -16.84 -0.04 16.75
C THR A 181 -17.97 0.37 15.80
N ALA A 182 -18.88 -0.55 15.47
CA ALA A 182 -20.03 -0.28 14.59
C ALA A 182 -20.83 0.96 15.03
N ASP A 183 -20.96 1.20 16.34
CA ASP A 183 -21.70 2.35 16.89
C ASP A 183 -21.02 3.71 16.67
N ARG A 184 -19.73 3.73 16.29
CA ARG A 184 -18.96 4.96 16.07
C ARG A 184 -18.92 5.40 14.61
N LYS A 185 -19.22 4.49 13.69
CA LYS A 185 -19.16 4.74 12.26
C LYS A 185 -20.48 5.34 11.78
N ARG A 186 -20.41 6.26 10.81
CA ARG A 186 -21.58 6.80 10.11
C ARG A 186 -22.17 5.76 9.15
N SER A 187 -21.30 4.96 8.53
CA SER A 187 -21.67 3.85 7.66
C SER A 187 -20.95 2.56 8.05
N ALA A 188 -21.57 1.41 7.78
CA ALA A 188 -20.93 0.12 7.96
C ALA A 188 -19.71 -0.06 7.03
N ALA A 189 -19.68 0.63 5.88
CA ALA A 189 -18.58 0.57 4.92
C ALA A 189 -17.34 1.36 5.36
N ASP A 190 -17.50 2.33 6.28
CA ASP A 190 -16.40 3.19 6.74
C ASP A 190 -15.28 2.36 7.38
N PHE A 191 -14.03 2.70 7.07
CA PHE A 191 -12.85 2.01 7.57
C PHE A 191 -11.94 2.95 8.36
N ALA A 192 -11.17 2.39 9.28
CA ALA A 192 -10.33 3.18 10.18
C ALA A 192 -9.08 3.69 9.46
N LEU A 193 -8.83 4.99 9.59
CA LEU A 193 -7.58 5.65 9.23
C LEU A 193 -6.64 5.74 10.43
N TRP A 194 -7.21 6.01 11.61
CA TRP A 194 -6.50 6.07 12.88
C TRP A 194 -7.32 5.35 13.94
N LYS A 195 -6.65 4.53 14.76
CA LYS A 195 -7.27 3.76 15.84
C LYS A 195 -6.73 4.26 17.16
N GLN A 196 -7.63 4.63 18.07
CA GLN A 196 -7.27 4.94 19.44
C GLN A 196 -6.57 3.73 20.07
N ALA A 197 -5.41 3.95 20.69
CA ALA A 197 -4.67 2.88 21.34
C ALA A 197 -5.36 2.45 22.63
N LYS A 198 -5.41 1.14 22.87
CA LYS A 198 -5.84 0.61 24.18
C LYS A 198 -4.70 0.69 25.18
N PRO A 199 -4.98 0.67 26.50
CA PRO A 199 -3.94 0.63 27.52
C PRO A 199 -2.94 -0.51 27.27
N GLY A 200 -1.65 -0.15 27.16
CA GLY A 200 -0.56 -1.10 26.93
C GLY A 200 -0.28 -1.43 25.45
N GLU A 201 -1.10 -0.95 24.51
CA GLU A 201 -0.78 -1.04 23.08
C GLU A 201 0.27 0.03 22.67
N PRO A 202 1.12 -0.25 21.68
CA PRO A 202 1.96 0.77 21.05
C PRO A 202 1.13 1.92 20.52
N SER A 203 1.62 3.15 20.71
CA SER A 203 0.90 4.36 20.31
C SER A 203 1.83 5.51 19.97
N TRP A 204 1.30 6.44 19.17
CA TRP A 204 1.92 7.69 18.79
C TRP A 204 0.95 8.84 19.06
N GLU A 205 1.51 10.00 19.40
CA GLU A 205 0.74 11.23 19.60
C GLU A 205 0.16 11.71 18.27
N SER A 206 -1.09 12.16 18.29
CA SER A 206 -1.80 12.71 17.14
C SER A 206 -2.82 13.79 17.57
N PRO A 207 -3.35 14.61 16.65
CA PRO A 207 -4.42 15.55 16.95
C PRO A 207 -5.69 14.91 17.53
N TRP A 208 -5.88 13.60 17.34
CA TRP A 208 -7.03 12.84 17.82
C TRP A 208 -6.73 12.04 19.10
N GLY A 209 -5.54 12.25 19.69
CA GLY A 209 -5.05 11.54 20.85
C GLY A 209 -4.11 10.38 20.50
N PRO A 210 -3.58 9.68 21.53
CA PRO A 210 -2.65 8.58 21.33
C PRO A 210 -3.33 7.43 20.59
N GLY A 211 -2.70 6.97 19.51
CA GLY A 211 -3.24 5.91 18.68
C GLY A 211 -2.22 5.37 17.70
N ARG A 212 -2.72 4.72 16.65
CA ARG A 212 -1.91 4.06 15.63
C ARG A 212 -2.65 4.05 14.29
N PRO A 213 -1.93 3.91 13.17
CA PRO A 213 -2.55 3.89 11.85
C PRO A 213 -3.50 2.70 11.67
N GLY A 214 -4.49 2.87 10.79
CA GLY A 214 -5.20 1.77 10.16
C GLY A 214 -4.38 1.14 9.04
N TRP A 215 -4.68 -0.10 8.67
CA TRP A 215 -3.85 -0.87 7.75
C TRP A 215 -3.68 -0.20 6.37
N HIS A 216 -4.75 0.30 5.77
CA HIS A 216 -4.73 0.82 4.39
C HIS A 216 -3.97 2.16 4.28
N ILE A 217 -4.07 3.03 5.28
CA ILE A 217 -3.51 4.40 5.20
C ILE A 217 -1.98 4.41 5.19
N GLU A 218 -1.35 3.34 5.68
CA GLU A 218 0.09 3.17 5.67
C GLU A 218 0.62 3.16 4.23
N CYS A 219 0.05 2.32 3.37
CA CYS A 219 0.50 2.17 1.99
C CYS A 219 0.23 3.43 1.16
N SER A 220 -0.93 4.08 1.33
CA SER A 220 -1.23 5.37 0.70
C SER A 220 -0.18 6.43 1.05
N ALA A 221 0.14 6.61 2.33
CA ALA A 221 1.09 7.63 2.77
C ALA A 221 2.55 7.29 2.42
N MET A 222 2.95 6.02 2.49
CA MET A 222 4.32 5.59 2.17
C MET A 222 4.59 5.64 0.66
N SER A 223 3.64 5.22 -0.17
CA SER A 223 3.77 5.29 -1.63
C SER A 223 3.82 6.74 -2.12
N GLU A 224 2.97 7.62 -1.60
CA GLU A 224 3.04 9.07 -1.88
C GLU A 224 4.41 9.64 -1.53
N ALA A 225 4.92 9.34 -0.33
CA ALA A 225 6.20 9.89 0.13
C ALA A 225 7.40 9.50 -0.74
N LEU A 226 7.34 8.34 -1.40
CA LEU A 226 8.47 7.79 -2.16
C LEU A 226 8.31 7.91 -3.69
N LEU A 227 7.07 7.86 -4.19
CA LEU A 227 6.77 7.81 -5.62
C LEU A 227 5.92 9.00 -6.09
N GLY A 228 5.40 9.80 -5.17
CA GLY A 228 4.50 10.93 -5.44
C GLY A 228 3.03 10.52 -5.50
N ASP A 229 2.17 11.53 -5.64
CA ASP A 229 0.70 11.42 -5.58
C ASP A 229 0.09 10.55 -6.71
N HIS A 230 0.81 10.39 -7.83
CA HIS A 230 0.44 9.56 -8.97
C HIS A 230 1.68 8.84 -9.54
N PHE A 231 1.68 7.51 -9.50
CA PHE A 231 2.77 6.67 -10.02
C PHE A 231 2.31 5.60 -11.02
N ASP A 232 3.24 4.75 -11.47
CA ASP A 232 3.00 3.86 -12.60
C ASP A 232 2.29 2.57 -12.21
N ILE A 233 2.89 1.75 -11.35
CA ILE A 233 2.42 0.39 -11.05
C ILE A 233 2.18 0.21 -9.55
N HIS A 234 0.96 -0.19 -9.17
CA HIS A 234 0.65 -0.68 -7.83
C HIS A 234 0.37 -2.19 -7.86
N GLY A 235 1.05 -2.93 -6.99
CA GLY A 235 1.07 -4.38 -6.96
C GLY A 235 0.61 -5.01 -5.66
N GLY A 236 0.08 -6.23 -5.72
CA GLY A 236 -0.21 -7.07 -4.55
C GLY A 236 -0.83 -8.43 -4.88
N GLY A 237 -1.14 -9.22 -3.85
CA GLY A 237 -1.92 -10.45 -4.02
C GLY A 237 -3.37 -10.17 -4.41
N LEU A 238 -4.06 -11.12 -5.04
CA LEU A 238 -5.49 -11.02 -5.35
C LEU A 238 -6.37 -10.77 -4.11
N ASP A 239 -5.92 -11.19 -2.94
CA ASP A 239 -6.56 -10.93 -1.65
C ASP A 239 -6.48 -9.45 -1.23
N LEU A 240 -5.55 -8.67 -1.79
CA LEU A 240 -5.41 -7.25 -1.50
C LEU A 240 -6.28 -6.37 -2.39
N VAL A 241 -6.84 -6.89 -3.49
CA VAL A 241 -7.77 -6.13 -4.36
C VAL A 241 -8.89 -5.51 -3.52
N PHE A 242 -9.42 -6.27 -2.55
CA PHE A 242 -10.41 -5.79 -1.61
C PHE A 242 -10.21 -6.40 -0.21
N PRO A 243 -10.28 -5.60 0.86
CA PRO A 243 -10.56 -4.16 0.87
C PRO A 243 -9.32 -3.27 0.67
N HIS A 244 -8.12 -3.85 0.68
CA HIS A 244 -6.89 -3.07 0.86
C HIS A 244 -6.64 -2.02 -0.23
N HIS A 245 -6.46 -2.45 -1.47
CA HIS A 245 -6.17 -1.56 -2.59
C HIS A 245 -7.34 -0.65 -2.98
N GLU A 246 -8.58 -1.12 -2.83
CA GLU A 246 -9.76 -0.26 -3.02
C GLU A 246 -9.75 0.91 -2.02
N ASN A 247 -9.40 0.65 -0.75
CA ASN A 247 -9.30 1.69 0.27
C ASN A 247 -8.12 2.63 0.02
N GLU A 248 -7.00 2.14 -0.51
CA GLU A 248 -5.85 2.98 -0.87
C GLU A 248 -6.16 3.94 -2.01
N ILE A 249 -6.87 3.45 -3.03
CA ILE A 249 -7.43 4.29 -4.11
C ILE A 249 -8.31 5.37 -3.51
N ALA A 250 -9.31 4.99 -2.70
CA ALA A 250 -10.25 5.92 -2.10
C ALA A 250 -9.54 7.01 -1.29
N GLN A 251 -8.56 6.63 -0.46
CA GLN A 251 -7.75 7.55 0.33
C GLN A 251 -6.93 8.49 -0.55
N SER A 252 -6.17 7.95 -1.50
CA SER A 252 -5.20 8.72 -2.29
C SER A 252 -5.87 9.64 -3.29
N GLU A 253 -6.89 9.16 -3.99
CA GLU A 253 -7.59 9.97 -4.99
C GLU A 253 -8.47 11.04 -4.33
N SER A 254 -9.07 10.74 -3.16
CA SER A 254 -9.78 11.76 -2.37
C SER A 254 -8.86 12.85 -1.84
N LEU A 255 -7.63 12.50 -1.45
CA LEU A 255 -6.64 13.47 -0.98
C LEU A 255 -6.05 14.29 -2.13
N HIS A 256 -5.79 13.71 -3.30
CA HIS A 256 -4.99 14.37 -4.34
C HIS A 256 -5.80 14.84 -5.55
N GLY A 257 -6.96 14.24 -5.81
CA GLY A 257 -7.79 14.54 -6.97
C GLY A 257 -7.21 14.04 -8.29
N CYS A 258 -6.28 13.09 -8.24
CA CYS A 258 -5.70 12.39 -9.39
C CYS A 258 -5.58 10.89 -9.06
N PRO A 259 -5.43 10.02 -10.08
CA PRO A 259 -5.22 8.59 -9.85
C PRO A 259 -3.98 8.32 -8.99
N MET A 260 -4.08 7.35 -8.07
CA MET A 260 -2.92 6.91 -7.27
C MET A 260 -1.90 6.18 -8.15
N ALA A 261 -2.36 5.22 -8.95
CA ALA A 261 -1.54 4.41 -9.83
C ALA A 261 -2.19 4.25 -11.19
N SER A 262 -1.36 4.22 -12.24
CA SER A 262 -1.83 4.03 -13.63
C SER A 262 -2.22 2.57 -13.90
N TYR A 263 -1.50 1.62 -13.32
CA TYR A 263 -1.69 0.19 -13.53
C TYR A 263 -1.77 -0.57 -12.20
N TRP A 264 -2.84 -1.35 -12.03
CA TRP A 264 -3.04 -2.24 -10.90
C TRP A 264 -2.73 -3.68 -11.29
N MET A 265 -1.65 -4.25 -10.74
CA MET A 265 -1.18 -5.61 -11.04
C MET A 265 -1.41 -6.53 -9.84
N HIS A 266 -2.18 -7.60 -10.02
CA HIS A 266 -2.42 -8.57 -8.95
C HIS A 266 -1.95 -9.98 -9.30
N ASN A 267 -1.19 -10.61 -8.41
CA ASN A 267 -0.79 -12.01 -8.56
C ASN A 267 -1.86 -12.96 -8.04
N GLY A 268 -1.96 -14.13 -8.67
CA GLY A 268 -2.86 -15.21 -8.24
C GLY A 268 -2.63 -15.64 -6.79
N LEU A 269 -3.65 -16.27 -6.19
CA LEU A 269 -3.57 -16.85 -4.85
C LEU A 269 -2.73 -18.15 -4.89
N MET A 270 -1.93 -18.38 -3.84
CA MET A 270 -1.20 -19.64 -3.59
C MET A 270 -1.43 -20.12 -2.16
#